data_AF-A0A9W8LS82-F1
#
_entry.id   AF-A0A9W8LS82-F1
#
_cell.length_a   1.000
_cell.length_b   1.000
_cell.length_c   1.000
_cell.angle_alpha   90.00
_cell.angle_beta   90.00
_cell.angle_gamma   90.00
#
_symmetry.space_group_name_H-M   'P 1'
#
loop_
_entity.id
_entity.type
_entity.pdbx_description
1 polymer ?
#
loop_
_entity_poly.entity_id
_entity_poly.type
_entity_poly.pdbx_seq_one_letter_code
_entity_poly.pdbx_strand_id
1 'polypeptide(L)'
;EQVRDQMADVLAAFVVSGRAISDEDKKAAQKSLDEILDKFIAVQSKNIQNNGNTGYLFGNSLSYADIVLYAFFKNMMIGFVKLKPEIADYVKPKITPEIIKLISTVEADPKFAKNVLKSGNLSEVVTA
;
A
#
# COMPACT_ATOMS: atom_id res chain seq x y z
N GLU A 1 -15.57 -8.11 -4.18
CA GLU A 1 -14.76 -7.98 -2.95
C GLU A 1 -14.37 -6.50 -2.82
N GLN A 2 -14.73 -5.85 -1.72
CA GLN A 2 -14.54 -4.40 -1.59
C GLN A 2 -13.07 -4.09 -1.27
N VAL A 3 -12.54 -2.94 -1.70
CA VAL A 3 -11.14 -2.51 -1.46
C VAL A 3 -10.73 -2.68 0.02
N ARG A 4 -11.67 -2.42 0.94
CA ARG A 4 -11.49 -2.61 2.39
C ARG A 4 -11.17 -4.06 2.77
N ASP A 5 -11.88 -5.03 2.21
CA ASP A 5 -11.74 -6.43 2.60
C ASP A 5 -10.35 -6.94 2.17
N GLN A 6 -9.93 -6.58 0.96
CA GLN A 6 -8.59 -6.93 0.46
C GLN A 6 -7.46 -6.28 1.30
N MET A 7 -7.66 -5.06 1.79
CA MET A 7 -6.71 -4.43 2.72
C MET A 7 -6.68 -5.14 4.08
N ALA A 8 -7.83 -5.57 4.58
CA ALA A 8 -7.92 -6.33 5.83
C ALA A 8 -7.17 -7.66 5.72
N ASP A 9 -7.24 -8.34 4.57
CA ASP A 9 -6.49 -9.57 4.32
C ASP A 9 -4.98 -9.34 4.34
N VAL A 10 -4.49 -8.26 3.71
CA VAL A 10 -3.06 -7.92 3.76
C VAL A 10 -2.62 -7.59 5.18
N LEU A 11 -3.41 -6.81 5.93
CA LEU A 11 -3.09 -6.48 7.33
C LEU A 11 -3.10 -7.72 8.23
N ALA A 12 -4.05 -8.64 8.02
CA ALA A 12 -4.12 -9.89 8.78
C ALA A 12 -2.88 -10.76 8.50
N ALA A 13 -2.52 -10.95 7.22
CA ALA A 13 -1.32 -11.69 6.84
C ALA A 13 -0.04 -11.04 7.40
N PHE A 14 0.00 -9.71 7.41
CA PHE A 14 1.11 -8.95 7.98
C PHE A 14 1.25 -9.18 9.50
N VAL A 15 0.15 -9.11 10.25
CA VAL A 15 0.15 -9.38 11.70
C VAL A 15 0.57 -10.82 12.00
N VAL A 16 0.13 -11.80 11.20
CA VAL A 16 0.55 -13.20 11.33
C VAL A 16 2.06 -13.34 11.09
N SER A 17 2.60 -12.74 10.03
CA SER A 17 4.05 -12.71 9.76
C SER A 17 4.85 -12.05 10.88
N GLY A 18 4.31 -11.01 11.53
CA GLY A 18 4.95 -10.35 12.67
C GLY A 18 4.94 -11.17 13.96
N ARG A 19 4.00 -12.12 14.11
CA ARG A 19 3.84 -12.95 15.32
C ARG A 19 4.42 -14.36 15.20
N ALA A 20 4.90 -14.74 14.03
CA ALA A 20 5.49 -16.05 13.80
C ALA A 20 6.80 -16.23 14.60
N ILE A 21 6.90 -17.33 15.35
CA ILE A 21 7.99 -17.57 16.30
C ILE A 21 9.01 -18.55 15.72
N SER A 22 8.55 -19.68 15.17
CA SER A 22 9.41 -20.67 14.51
C SER A 22 9.85 -20.20 13.12
N ASP A 23 10.99 -20.70 12.64
CA ASP A 23 11.49 -20.32 11.32
C ASP A 23 10.64 -20.88 10.17
N GLU A 24 9.97 -22.02 10.39
CA GLU A 24 9.01 -22.59 9.45
C GLU A 24 7.74 -21.76 9.37
N ASP A 25 7.20 -21.33 10.52
CA ASP A 25 6.02 -20.45 10.57
C ASP A 25 6.34 -19.08 9.95
N LYS A 26 7.53 -18.53 10.19
CA LYS A 26 7.95 -17.26 9.59
C LYS A 26 8.01 -17.35 8.07
N LYS A 27 8.58 -18.44 7.52
CA LYS A 27 8.65 -18.66 6.07
C LYS A 27 7.25 -18.82 5.46
N ALA A 28 6.38 -19.61 6.08
CA ALA A 28 5.01 -19.80 5.61
C ALA A 28 4.20 -18.50 5.66
N ALA A 29 4.30 -17.75 6.77
CA ALA A 29 3.61 -16.49 6.94
C ALA A 29 4.14 -15.41 5.98
N GLN A 30 5.46 -15.36 5.74
CA GLN A 30 6.04 -14.44 4.76
C GLN A 30 5.57 -14.77 3.35
N LYS A 31 5.56 -16.04 2.95
CA LYS A 31 5.05 -16.48 1.65
C LYS A 31 3.58 -16.09 1.47
N SER A 32 2.76 -16.31 2.50
CA SER A 32 1.34 -15.92 2.47
C SER A 32 1.17 -14.40 2.34
N LEU A 33 1.96 -13.61 3.07
CA LEU A 33 1.96 -12.16 2.94
C LEU A 33 2.34 -11.73 1.53
N ASP A 34 3.40 -12.32 0.95
CA ASP A 34 3.84 -12.01 -0.41
C ASP A 34 2.74 -12.29 -1.43
N GLU A 35 2.10 -13.46 -1.37
CA GLU A 35 1.02 -13.83 -2.29
C GLU A 35 -0.21 -12.93 -2.18
N ILE A 36 -0.60 -12.56 -0.96
CA ILE A 36 -1.76 -11.69 -0.72
C ILE A 36 -1.45 -10.27 -1.16
N LEU A 37 -0.26 -9.76 -0.86
CA LEU A 37 0.19 -8.43 -1.27
C LEU A 37 0.30 -8.33 -2.79
N ASP A 38 0.83 -9.34 -3.48
CA ASP A 38 0.92 -9.36 -4.95
C ASP A 38 -0.46 -9.32 -5.59
N LYS A 39 -1.42 -10.13 -5.09
CA LYS A 39 -2.80 -10.11 -5.57
C LYS A 39 -3.45 -8.74 -5.34
N PHE A 40 -3.27 -8.17 -4.16
CA PHE A 40 -3.81 -6.86 -3.83
C PHE A 40 -3.27 -5.77 -4.76
N ILE A 41 -1.95 -5.69 -4.92
CA ILE A 41 -1.27 -4.73 -5.80
C ILE A 41 -1.74 -4.91 -7.25
N ALA A 42 -1.84 -6.14 -7.73
CA ALA A 42 -2.31 -6.42 -9.08
C ALA A 42 -3.75 -5.93 -9.29
N VAL A 43 -4.65 -6.14 -8.32
CA VAL A 43 -6.04 -5.65 -8.39
C VAL A 43 -6.08 -4.13 -8.41
N GLN A 44 -5.37 -3.44 -7.50
CA GLN A 44 -5.44 -1.98 -7.45
C GLN A 44 -4.79 -1.33 -8.67
N SER A 45 -3.66 -1.87 -9.14
CA SER A 45 -3.02 -1.40 -10.38
C SER A 45 -3.97 -1.55 -11.57
N LYS A 46 -4.66 -2.69 -11.69
CA LYS A 46 -5.64 -2.93 -12.75
C LYS A 46 -6.84 -1.98 -12.65
N ASN A 47 -7.30 -1.65 -11.45
CA ASN A 47 -8.38 -0.66 -11.26
C ASN A 47 -7.96 0.71 -11.80
N ILE A 48 -6.74 1.16 -11.48
CA ILE A 48 -6.19 2.43 -11.98
C ILE A 48 -6.05 2.39 -13.51
N GLN A 49 -5.53 1.30 -14.07
CA GLN A 49 -5.42 1.12 -15.53
C GLN A 49 -6.79 1.18 -16.21
N ASN A 50 -7.78 0.45 -15.69
CA ASN A 50 -9.14 0.45 -16.22
C ASN A 50 -9.81 1.82 -16.12
N ASN A 51 -9.40 2.64 -15.15
CA ASN A 51 -9.83 4.03 -15.01
C ASN A 51 -9.00 5.00 -15.88
N GLY A 52 -8.33 4.50 -16.94
CA GLY A 52 -7.54 5.32 -17.87
C GLY A 52 -6.19 5.78 -17.31
N ASN A 53 -5.70 5.10 -16.27
CA ASN A 53 -4.46 5.44 -15.56
C ASN A 53 -4.45 6.89 -15.08
N THR A 54 -5.57 7.39 -14.55
CA THR A 54 -5.72 8.80 -14.12
C THR A 54 -4.94 9.15 -12.86
N GLY A 55 -4.55 8.15 -12.06
CA GLY A 55 -4.06 8.34 -10.69
C GLY A 55 -5.16 8.24 -9.63
N TYR A 56 -6.40 7.95 -10.03
CA TYR A 56 -7.49 7.58 -9.12
C TYR A 56 -7.94 6.15 -9.41
N LEU A 57 -8.41 5.45 -8.38
CA LEU A 57 -9.03 4.13 -8.51
C LEU A 57 -10.30 4.20 -9.36
N PHE A 58 -11.12 5.23 -9.17
CA PHE A 58 -12.41 5.38 -9.84
C PHE A 58 -12.71 6.86 -10.13
N GLY A 59 -13.20 7.15 -11.33
CA GLY A 59 -13.61 8.51 -11.70
C GLY A 59 -12.42 9.45 -11.94
N ASN A 60 -12.64 10.75 -11.83
CA ASN A 60 -11.67 11.80 -12.19
C ASN A 60 -11.33 12.76 -11.04
N SER A 61 -11.65 12.38 -9.80
CA SER A 61 -11.45 13.22 -8.63
C SER A 61 -11.12 12.37 -7.40
N LEU A 62 -10.39 12.95 -6.45
CA LEU A 62 -10.03 12.30 -5.20
C LEU A 62 -11.26 11.75 -4.47
N SER A 63 -11.24 10.45 -4.20
CA SER A 63 -12.25 9.74 -3.44
C SER A 63 -11.69 9.18 -2.13
N TYR A 64 -12.60 8.72 -1.26
CA TYR A 64 -12.21 8.03 -0.03
C TYR A 64 -11.37 6.78 -0.30
N ALA A 65 -11.64 6.05 -1.41
CA ALA A 65 -10.89 4.84 -1.74
C ALA A 65 -9.41 5.15 -2.03
N ASP A 66 -9.14 6.26 -2.75
CA ASP A 66 -7.77 6.69 -3.06
C ASP A 66 -7.01 7.06 -1.77
N ILE A 67 -7.67 7.80 -0.88
CA ILE A 67 -7.11 8.20 0.42
C ILE A 67 -6.78 6.99 1.28
N VAL A 68 -7.68 6.01 1.35
CA VAL A 68 -7.46 4.80 2.16
C VAL A 68 -6.33 3.97 1.56
N LEU A 69 -6.26 3.82 0.24
CA LEU A 69 -5.18 3.09 -0.42
C LEU A 69 -3.83 3.77 -0.20
N TYR A 70 -3.77 5.09 -0.33
CA TYR A 70 -2.59 5.87 0.02
C TYR A 70 -2.19 5.65 1.48
N ALA A 71 -3.14 5.78 2.42
CA ALA A 71 -2.86 5.63 3.85
C ALA A 71 -2.37 4.21 4.19
N PHE A 72 -2.89 3.19 3.50
CA PHE A 72 -2.43 1.82 3.63
C PHE A 72 -0.94 1.69 3.27
N PHE A 73 -0.52 2.12 2.08
CA PHE A 73 0.89 2.07 1.69
C PHE A 73 1.78 2.95 2.57
N LYS A 74 1.27 4.10 3.03
CA LYS A 74 1.99 4.97 3.95
C LYS A 74 2.26 4.30 5.28
N ASN A 75 1.28 3.60 5.83
CA ASN A 75 1.48 2.82 7.06
C ASN A 75 2.47 1.68 6.84
N MET A 76 2.40 0.96 5.71
CA MET A 76 3.35 -0.12 5.41
C MET A 76 4.80 0.39 5.29
N MET A 77 5.01 1.49 4.55
CA MET A 77 6.34 1.98 4.17
C MET A 77 6.98 2.96 5.15
N ILE A 78 6.20 3.60 6.02
CA ILE A 78 6.72 4.59 6.99
C ILE A 78 6.36 4.19 8.41
N GLY A 79 5.14 3.72 8.64
CA GLY A 79 4.66 3.31 9.96
C GLY A 79 5.34 2.03 10.44
N PHE A 80 5.08 0.92 9.74
CA PHE A 80 5.52 -0.42 10.15
C PHE A 80 7.01 -0.65 9.97
N VAL A 81 7.69 0.06 9.07
CA VAL A 81 9.15 0.04 8.97
C VAL A 81 9.83 0.40 10.30
N LYS A 82 9.20 1.24 11.14
CA LYS A 82 9.73 1.56 12.48
C LYS A 82 9.71 0.36 13.44
N LEU A 83 8.82 -0.60 13.20
CA LEU A 83 8.66 -1.80 14.03
C LEU A 83 9.38 -3.01 13.43
N LYS A 84 9.43 -3.09 12.10
CA LYS A 84 9.98 -4.21 11.34
C LYS A 84 10.57 -3.68 10.02
N PRO A 85 11.85 -3.23 10.04
CA PRO A 85 12.48 -2.52 8.92
C PRO A 85 12.43 -3.27 7.59
N GLU A 86 12.56 -4.59 7.63
CA GLU A 86 12.60 -5.46 6.46
C GLU A 86 11.32 -5.40 5.60
N ILE A 87 10.20 -4.89 6.13
CA ILE A 87 8.95 -4.69 5.36
C ILE A 87 9.19 -3.83 4.13
N ALA A 88 10.03 -2.80 4.24
CA ALA A 88 10.32 -1.91 3.12
C ALA A 88 10.91 -2.69 1.94
N ASP A 89 11.80 -3.63 2.21
CA ASP A 89 12.48 -4.44 1.20
C ASP A 89 11.50 -5.38 0.46
N TYR A 90 10.43 -5.80 1.13
CA TYR A 90 9.38 -6.63 0.51
C TYR A 90 8.35 -5.80 -0.26
N VAL A 91 7.89 -4.70 0.33
CA VAL A 91 6.77 -3.92 -0.21
C VAL A 91 7.23 -3.02 -1.35
N LYS A 92 8.37 -2.33 -1.20
CA LYS A 92 8.84 -1.32 -2.15
C LYS A 92 8.99 -1.85 -3.58
N PRO A 93 9.61 -3.03 -3.83
CA PRO A 93 9.77 -3.53 -5.19
C PRO A 93 8.46 -3.92 -5.87
N LYS A 94 7.38 -4.13 -5.09
CA LYS A 94 6.07 -4.53 -5.60
C LYS A 94 5.21 -3.32 -5.97
N ILE A 95 5.56 -2.10 -5.53
CA ILE A 95 4.78 -0.89 -5.85
C ILE A 95 4.93 -0.59 -7.34
N THR A 96 3.80 -0.61 -8.04
CA THR A 96 3.73 -0.40 -9.49
C THR A 96 3.72 1.09 -9.86
N PRO A 97 4.05 1.46 -11.12
CA PRO A 97 3.93 2.84 -11.59
C PRO A 97 2.53 3.43 -11.42
N GLU A 98 1.48 2.62 -11.55
CA GLU A 98 0.10 3.03 -11.32
C GLU A 98 -0.15 3.43 -9.87
N ILE A 99 0.34 2.63 -8.92
CA ILE A 99 0.23 2.94 -7.49
C ILE A 99 1.07 4.16 -7.15
N ILE A 100 2.28 4.30 -7.72
CA ILE A 100 3.10 5.52 -7.57
C ILE A 100 2.33 6.74 -8.06
N LYS A 101 1.67 6.64 -9.23
CA LYS A 101 0.85 7.72 -9.77
C LYS A 101 -0.29 8.10 -8.84
N LEU A 102 -0.97 7.11 -8.25
CA LEU A 102 -2.02 7.35 -7.26
C LEU A 102 -1.46 8.05 -6.02
N ILE A 103 -0.32 7.58 -5.49
CA ILE A 103 0.34 8.19 -4.34
C ILE A 103 0.62 9.68 -4.60
N SER A 104 1.25 10.00 -5.74
CA SER A 104 1.56 11.37 -6.13
C SER A 104 0.31 12.22 -6.33
N THR A 105 -0.75 11.64 -6.89
CA THR A 105 -2.03 12.33 -7.11
C THR A 105 -2.71 12.68 -5.79
N VAL A 106 -2.72 11.76 -4.83
CA VAL A 106 -3.29 11.99 -3.49
C VAL A 106 -2.47 13.03 -2.71
N GLU A 107 -1.14 12.99 -2.79
CA GLU A 107 -0.26 13.95 -2.07
C GLU A 107 -0.33 15.37 -2.67
N ALA A 108 -0.57 15.48 -3.97
CA ALA A 108 -0.75 16.77 -4.64
C ALA A 108 -2.10 17.44 -4.36
N ASP A 109 -3.10 16.72 -3.84
CA ASP A 109 -4.42 17.30 -3.57
C ASP A 109 -4.35 18.32 -2.41
N PRO A 110 -4.73 19.60 -2.61
CA PRO A 110 -4.62 20.63 -1.60
C PRO A 110 -5.44 20.37 -0.32
N LYS A 111 -6.54 19.62 -0.41
CA LYS A 111 -7.39 19.25 0.74
C LYS A 111 -6.70 18.20 1.61
N PHE A 112 -5.85 17.39 1.01
CA PHE A 112 -5.16 16.29 1.66
C PHE A 112 -3.77 16.70 2.18
N ALA A 113 -3.01 17.47 1.38
CA ALA A 113 -1.68 17.97 1.70
C ALA A 113 -1.62 18.70 3.06
N LYS A 114 -2.68 19.43 3.45
CA LYS A 114 -2.72 20.15 4.73
C LYS A 114 -2.69 19.25 5.97
N ASN A 115 -3.13 17.99 5.86
CA ASN A 115 -3.38 17.13 7.01
C ASN A 115 -2.41 15.96 7.14
N VAL A 116 -1.78 15.50 6.05
CA VAL A 116 -1.15 14.17 6.02
C VAL A 116 0.37 14.19 5.89
N LEU A 117 0.99 15.35 5.63
CA LEU A 117 2.43 15.48 5.40
C LEU A 117 3.29 15.47 6.68
N LYS A 118 2.70 15.44 7.89
CA LYS A 118 3.46 15.50 9.16
C LYS A 118 4.36 14.28 9.41
N SER A 119 4.08 13.15 8.77
CA SER A 119 4.83 11.90 8.98
C SER A 119 5.73 11.55 7.79
N GLY A 120 6.00 12.48 6.87
CA GLY A 120 6.81 12.27 5.66
C GLY A 120 5.98 11.97 4.41
N ASN A 121 6.60 12.18 3.25
CA ASN A 121 6.01 11.97 1.93
C ASN A 121 6.26 10.52 1.48
N LEU A 122 5.19 9.83 1.11
CA LEU A 122 5.30 8.46 0.62
C LEU A 122 5.92 8.41 -0.77
N SER A 123 5.59 9.38 -1.64
CA SER A 123 6.19 9.47 -2.99
C SER A 123 7.72 9.43 -2.92
N GLU A 124 8.33 10.25 -2.06
CA GLU A 124 9.78 10.27 -1.84
C GLU A 124 10.36 8.90 -1.43
N VAL A 125 9.66 8.18 -0.54
CA VAL A 125 10.12 6.87 -0.04
C VAL A 125 10.10 5.80 -1.12
N VAL A 126 9.09 5.82 -2.00
CA VAL A 126 8.87 4.78 -3.01
C VAL A 126 9.60 5.07 -4.32
N THR A 127 9.97 6.33 -4.60
CA THR A 127 10.72 6.72 -5.81
C THR A 127 12.23 6.84 -5.62
N ALA A 128 12.72 6.93 -4.38
CA ALA A 128 14.16 6.95 -4.06
C ALA A 128 14.81 5.59 -4.25
#